data_AF-A0A3B1APZ7-F1
#
_entry.id   AF-A0A3B1APZ7-F1
#
_cell.length_a   1.000
_cell.length_b   1.000
_cell.length_c   1.000
_cell.angle_alpha   90.00
_cell.angle_beta   90.00
_cell.angle_gamma   90.00
#
_symmetry.space_group_name_H-M   'P 1'
#
loop_
_entity.id
_entity.type
_entity.pdbx_description
1 polymer ?
#
loop_
_entity_poly.entity_id
_entity_poly.type
_entity_poly.pdbx_seq_one_letter_code
_entity_poly.pdbx_strand_id
1 'polypeptide(L)'
;MKQPVLGIAFTLLALCLTSLLYYLGVILFKINVVSFMVLLPIPFVFGSVIVLNMLQDSLFPGVRQPVKGLLKVSLALVTGIILANLFIAFSGLTTKELGSGPPTFEREIWLSSALLSITFPFLIFLADYFQFGGLLKKDNSQKP
;
A
#
# COMPACT_ATOMS: atom_id res chain seq x y z
N MET A 1 -11.12 -25.47 9.95
CA MET A 1 -11.01 -24.65 8.72
C MET A 1 -10.97 -25.60 7.52
N LYS A 2 -11.92 -25.55 6.57
CA LYS A 2 -11.87 -26.37 5.34
C LYS A 2 -10.91 -25.68 4.35
N GLN A 3 -9.61 -25.89 4.57
CA GLN A 3 -8.52 -25.05 4.08
C GLN A 3 -8.24 -25.00 2.56
N PRO A 4 -8.73 -25.89 1.67
CA PRO A 4 -8.51 -25.67 0.23
C PRO A 4 -9.62 -24.80 -0.42
N VAL A 5 -10.88 -25.03 -0.08
CA VAL A 5 -12.02 -24.40 -0.79
C VAL A 5 -12.14 -22.91 -0.47
N LEU A 6 -11.93 -22.55 0.80
CA LEU A 6 -12.05 -21.15 1.23
C LEU A 6 -10.94 -20.28 0.61
N GLY A 7 -9.73 -20.82 0.47
CA GLY A 7 -8.62 -20.12 -0.16
C GLY A 7 -8.89 -19.81 -1.63
N ILE A 8 -9.36 -20.80 -2.40
CA ILE A 8 -9.74 -20.64 -3.81
C ILE A 8 -10.83 -19.57 -3.95
N ALA A 9 -11.85 -19.60 -3.08
CA ALA A 9 -12.93 -18.61 -3.11
C ALA A 9 -12.40 -17.18 -2.92
N PHE A 10 -11.50 -16.95 -1.97
CA PHE A 10 -10.92 -15.63 -1.75
C PHE A 10 -9.97 -15.19 -2.87
N THR A 11 -9.21 -16.12 -3.47
CA THR A 11 -8.38 -15.81 -4.64
C THR A 11 -9.23 -15.40 -5.84
N LEU A 12 -10.32 -16.12 -6.12
CA LEU A 12 -11.27 -15.77 -7.18
C LEU A 12 -11.92 -14.41 -6.92
N LEU A 13 -12.31 -14.14 -5.67
CA LEU A 13 -12.87 -12.85 -5.30
C LEU A 13 -11.86 -11.71 -5.53
N ALA A 14 -10.60 -11.92 -5.12
CA ALA A 14 -9.54 -10.95 -5.35
C ALA A 14 -9.30 -10.71 -6.84
N LEU A 15 -9.25 -11.75 -7.67
CA LEU A 15 -9.11 -11.66 -9.13
C LEU A 15 -10.27 -10.92 -9.78
N CYS A 16 -11.51 -11.22 -9.38
CA CYS A 16 -12.68 -10.50 -9.89
C CYS A 16 -12.63 -9.01 -9.52
N LEU A 17 -12.28 -8.69 -8.27
CA LEU A 17 -12.21 -7.31 -7.80
C LEU A 17 -11.11 -6.52 -8.50
N THR A 18 -9.91 -7.09 -8.63
CA THR A 18 -8.79 -6.43 -9.33
C THR A 18 -9.06 -6.30 -10.83
N SER A 19 -9.68 -7.30 -11.46
CA SER A 19 -10.09 -7.22 -12.87
C SER A 19 -11.14 -6.14 -13.09
N LEU A 20 -12.10 -5.99 -12.18
CA LEU A 20 -13.09 -4.91 -12.24
C LEU A 20 -12.41 -3.54 -12.11
N LEU A 21 -11.51 -3.36 -11.14
CA LEU A 21 -10.77 -2.10 -10.96
C LEU A 21 -9.91 -1.77 -12.19
N TYR A 22 -9.25 -2.78 -12.77
CA TYR A 22 -8.48 -2.62 -14.00
C TYR A 22 -9.37 -2.22 -15.18
N TYR A 23 -10.50 -2.90 -15.36
CA TYR A 23 -11.47 -2.58 -16.42
C TYR A 23 -11.97 -1.14 -16.29
N LEU A 24 -12.35 -0.72 -15.08
CA LEU A 24 -12.78 0.65 -14.83
C LEU A 24 -11.67 1.65 -15.15
N GLY A 25 -10.47 1.49 -14.60
CA GLY A 25 -9.37 2.44 -14.78
C GLY A 25 -8.86 2.51 -16.23
N VAL A 26 -8.50 1.38 -16.81
CA VAL A 26 -7.76 1.32 -18.08
C VAL A 26 -8.71 1.31 -19.27
N ILE A 27 -9.78 0.52 -19.22
CA ILE A 27 -10.65 0.30 -20.39
C ILE A 27 -11.73 1.38 -20.48
N LEU A 28 -12.42 1.65 -19.37
CA LEU A 28 -13.53 2.61 -19.32
C LEU A 28 -13.03 4.05 -19.23
N PHE A 29 -12.17 4.37 -18.25
CA PHE A 29 -11.62 5.72 -18.06
C PHE A 29 -10.43 6.03 -18.98
N LYS A 30 -9.97 5.08 -19.81
CA LYS A 30 -8.86 5.26 -20.75
C LYS A 30 -7.56 5.74 -20.09
N ILE A 31 -7.36 5.45 -18.81
CA ILE A 31 -6.13 5.77 -18.11
C ILE A 31 -5.04 4.87 -18.70
N ASN A 32 -3.88 5.45 -19.04
CA ASN A 32 -2.76 4.66 -19.49
C ASN A 32 -2.36 3.64 -18.43
N VAL A 33 -2.04 2.41 -18.84
CA VAL A 33 -1.70 1.29 -17.93
C VAL A 33 -0.57 1.67 -16.97
N VAL A 34 0.45 2.39 -17.44
CA VAL A 34 1.58 2.83 -16.61
C VAL A 34 1.10 3.80 -15.54
N SER A 35 0.38 4.86 -15.95
CA SER A 35 -0.16 5.84 -15.01
C SER A 35 -1.14 5.21 -14.02
N PHE A 36 -1.94 4.22 -14.43
CA PHE A 36 -2.82 3.47 -13.54
C PHE A 36 -2.03 2.72 -12.46
N MET A 37 -0.93 2.04 -12.83
CA MET A 37 -0.06 1.32 -11.89
C MET A 37 0.56 2.24 -10.83
N VAL A 38 0.99 3.43 -11.24
CA VAL A 38 1.61 4.40 -10.33
C VAL A 38 0.59 5.16 -9.48
N LEU A 39 -0.66 5.25 -9.93
CA LEU A 39 -1.71 5.97 -9.22
C LEU A 39 -2.33 5.14 -8.08
N LEU A 40 -2.50 3.84 -8.29
CA LEU A 40 -3.32 2.98 -7.40
C LEU A 40 -2.54 1.79 -6.85
N PRO A 41 -2.12 0.80 -7.66
CA PRO A 41 -1.47 -0.41 -7.15
C PRO A 41 -0.19 -0.16 -6.37
N ILE A 42 0.74 0.63 -6.93
CA ILE A 42 2.05 0.87 -6.31
C ILE A 42 1.87 1.60 -4.97
N PRO A 43 1.19 2.77 -4.90
CA PRO A 43 0.94 3.45 -3.63
C PRO A 43 0.23 2.56 -2.60
N PHE A 44 -0.76 1.76 -3.02
CA PHE A 44 -1.48 0.86 -2.14
C PHE A 44 -0.56 -0.17 -1.46
N VAL A 45 0.41 -0.74 -2.19
CA VAL A 45 1.40 -1.67 -1.60
C VAL A 45 2.20 -0.96 -0.50
N PHE A 46 2.70 0.25 -0.71
CA PHE A 46 3.45 0.98 0.31
C PHE A 46 2.60 1.39 1.50
N GLY A 47 1.38 1.88 1.23
CA GLY A 47 0.43 2.18 2.28
C GLY A 47 0.08 0.96 3.14
N SER A 48 -0.02 -0.22 2.52
CA SER A 48 -0.22 -1.49 3.25
C SER A 48 0.98 -1.83 4.13
N VAL A 49 2.21 -1.60 3.66
CA VAL A 49 3.42 -1.82 4.46
C VAL A 49 3.42 -0.93 5.70
N ILE A 50 3.04 0.35 5.55
CA ILE A 50 2.94 1.29 6.68
C ILE A 50 1.88 0.82 7.68
N VAL A 51 0.66 0.54 7.19
CA VAL A 51 -0.46 0.16 8.07
C VAL A 51 -0.21 -1.18 8.78
N LEU A 52 0.41 -2.15 8.11
CA LEU A 52 0.64 -3.47 8.67
C LEU A 52 1.92 -3.53 9.52
N ASN A 53 3.05 -3.00 9.03
CA ASN A 53 4.34 -3.16 9.70
C ASN A 53 4.65 -2.05 10.69
N MET A 54 4.32 -0.80 10.39
CA MET A 54 4.62 0.32 11.29
C MET A 54 3.53 0.49 12.36
N LEU A 55 2.26 0.31 11.98
CA LEU A 55 1.13 0.44 12.90
C LEU A 55 0.72 -0.90 13.53
N GLN A 56 1.34 -2.01 13.11
CA GLN A 56 1.27 -3.33 13.75
C GLN A 56 -0.13 -3.87 14.04
N ASP A 57 -1.08 -3.59 13.14
CA ASP A 57 -2.47 -3.97 13.34
C ASP A 57 -3.14 -3.44 14.63
N SER A 58 -2.49 -2.50 15.33
CA SER A 58 -2.97 -1.88 16.57
C SER A 58 -4.21 -1.02 16.35
N LEU A 59 -4.44 -0.60 15.10
CA LEU A 59 -5.60 0.17 14.70
C LEU A 59 -6.87 -0.67 14.68
N PHE A 60 -7.95 -0.08 15.20
CA PHE A 60 -9.28 -0.69 15.32
C PHE A 60 -9.32 -1.95 16.21
N PRO A 61 -8.87 -1.89 17.48
CA PRO A 61 -8.84 -3.06 18.37
C PRO A 61 -10.24 -3.61 18.71
N GLY A 62 -11.28 -2.77 18.67
CA GLY A 62 -12.66 -3.16 18.97
C GLY A 62 -13.52 -3.59 17.77
N VAL A 63 -13.01 -3.52 16.54
CA VAL A 63 -13.81 -3.79 15.33
C VAL A 63 -13.69 -5.26 14.94
N ARG A 64 -14.83 -5.92 14.71
CA ARG A 64 -14.88 -7.32 14.24
C ARG A 64 -14.62 -7.42 12.73
N GLN A 65 -14.12 -8.58 12.30
CA GLN A 65 -14.06 -8.92 10.88
C GLN A 65 -15.48 -9.06 10.31
N PRO A 66 -15.76 -8.67 9.04
CA PRO A 66 -14.81 -8.23 8.00
C PRO A 66 -14.58 -6.71 7.95
N VAL A 67 -15.32 -5.92 8.73
CA VAL A 67 -15.25 -4.45 8.69
C VAL A 67 -13.86 -3.94 9.06
N LYS A 68 -13.18 -4.60 10.01
CA LYS A 68 -11.79 -4.29 10.36
C LYS A 68 -10.85 -4.38 9.15
N GLY A 69 -11.03 -5.38 8.29
CA GLY A 69 -10.26 -5.54 7.06
C GLY A 69 -10.51 -4.39 6.09
N LEU A 70 -11.78 -4.04 5.85
CA LEU A 70 -12.14 -2.92 4.98
C LEU A 70 -11.55 -1.59 5.45
N LEU A 71 -11.60 -1.30 6.76
CA LEU A 71 -11.01 -0.08 7.32
C LEU A 71 -9.48 -0.03 7.10
N LYS A 72 -8.79 -1.17 7.27
CA LYS A 72 -7.35 -1.24 7.02
C LYS A 72 -7.00 -1.07 5.55
N VAL A 73 -7.78 -1.67 4.64
CA VAL A 73 -7.60 -1.50 3.20
C VAL A 73 -7.79 -0.04 2.80
N SER A 74 -8.86 0.60 3.28
CA SER A 74 -9.10 2.03 3.02
C SER A 74 -7.99 2.91 3.59
N LEU A 75 -7.53 2.63 4.80
CA LEU A 75 -6.43 3.38 5.41
C LEU A 75 -5.14 3.20 4.62
N ALA A 76 -4.79 1.97 4.24
CA ALA A 76 -3.63 1.67 3.41
C ALA A 76 -3.69 2.42 2.08
N LEU A 77 -4.86 2.45 1.42
CA LEU A 77 -5.05 3.19 0.18
C LEU A 77 -4.79 4.69 0.38
N VAL A 78 -5.41 5.29 1.39
CA VAL A 78 -5.25 6.73 1.70
C VAL A 78 -3.80 7.06 2.05
N THR A 79 -3.18 6.30 2.96
CA THR A 79 -1.79 6.51 3.37
C THR A 79 -0.83 6.38 2.19
N GLY A 80 -1.03 5.37 1.33
CA GLY A 80 -0.24 5.16 0.13
C GLY A 80 -0.34 6.34 -0.85
N ILE A 81 -1.57 6.81 -1.12
CA ILE A 81 -1.82 7.95 -2.00
C ILE A 81 -1.19 9.22 -1.44
N ILE A 82 -1.34 9.49 -0.15
CA ILE A 82 -0.71 10.65 0.51
C ILE A 82 0.80 10.59 0.33
N LEU A 83 1.41 9.42 0.59
CA LEU A 83 2.84 9.22 0.42
C LEU A 83 3.29 9.49 -1.02
N ALA A 84 2.60 8.92 -2.02
CA ALA A 84 2.93 9.13 -3.42
C ALA A 84 2.84 10.62 -3.82
N ASN A 85 1.82 11.34 -3.34
CA ASN A 85 1.67 12.77 -3.59
C ASN A 85 2.76 13.60 -2.91
N LEU A 86 3.20 13.23 -1.70
CA LEU A 86 4.35 13.87 -1.06
C LEU A 86 5.62 13.69 -1.90
N PHE A 87 5.89 12.48 -2.39
CA PHE A 87 7.04 12.23 -3.26
C PHE A 87 7.01 13.09 -4.52
N ILE A 88 5.85 13.21 -5.18
CA ILE A 88 5.68 14.11 -6.32
C ILE A 88 5.90 15.57 -5.92
N ALA A 89 5.33 16.03 -4.81
CA ALA A 89 5.46 17.41 -4.37
C ALA A 89 6.93 17.78 -4.10
N PHE A 90 7.72 16.83 -3.61
CA PHE A 90 9.15 17.01 -3.36
C PHE A 90 10.04 16.69 -4.56
N SER A 91 9.51 16.14 -5.67
CA SER A 91 10.32 15.74 -6.82
C SER A 91 11.09 16.91 -7.43
N GLY A 92 10.50 18.11 -7.41
CA GLY A 92 11.12 19.34 -7.91
C GLY A 92 12.36 19.80 -7.12
N LEU A 93 12.58 19.29 -5.91
CA LEU A 93 13.80 19.58 -5.14
C LEU A 93 14.98 18.72 -5.59
N THR A 94 14.72 17.52 -6.08
CA THR A 94 15.76 16.53 -6.40
C THR A 94 15.98 16.35 -7.90
N THR A 95 15.01 16.74 -8.73
CA THR A 95 15.01 16.45 -10.15
C THR A 95 14.37 17.61 -10.91
N LYS A 96 14.83 17.86 -12.14
CA LYS A 96 14.18 18.82 -13.06
C LYS A 96 12.75 18.38 -13.36
N GLU A 97 11.91 19.28 -13.86
CA GLU A 97 10.52 18.97 -14.21
C GLU A 97 10.43 17.67 -15.03
N LEU A 98 9.62 16.73 -14.54
CA LEU A 98 9.44 15.41 -15.13
C LEU A 98 8.17 15.42 -15.98
N GLY A 99 8.29 15.00 -17.25
CA GLY A 99 7.13 14.77 -18.10
C GLY A 99 6.24 13.67 -17.53
N SER A 100 4.93 13.85 -17.58
CA SER A 100 3.95 12.81 -17.22
C SER A 100 3.30 12.25 -18.47
N GLY A 101 3.11 10.93 -18.49
CA GLY A 101 2.44 10.25 -19.59
C GLY A 101 3.36 9.91 -20.78
N PRO A 102 2.77 9.39 -21.88
CA PRO A 102 3.53 8.91 -23.02
C PRO A 102 4.26 10.04 -23.78
N PRO A 103 5.39 9.73 -24.45
CA PRO A 103 5.97 8.40 -24.62
C PRO A 103 6.93 7.98 -23.50
N THR A 104 7.40 8.90 -22.66
CA THR A 104 8.53 8.65 -21.75
C THR A 104 8.16 8.25 -20.33
N PHE A 105 6.96 8.62 -19.84
CA PHE A 105 6.48 8.27 -18.48
C PHE A 105 7.48 8.60 -17.37
N GLU A 106 8.26 9.68 -17.53
CA GLU A 106 9.38 9.99 -16.65
C GLU A 106 8.96 10.16 -15.20
N ARG A 107 7.85 10.87 -14.97
CA ARG A 107 7.29 11.08 -13.63
C ARG A 107 6.82 9.76 -13.01
N GLU A 108 6.14 8.92 -13.78
CA GLU A 108 5.64 7.63 -13.33
C GLU A 108 6.79 6.67 -12.95
N ILE A 109 7.82 6.60 -13.80
CA ILE A 109 9.01 5.78 -13.57
C ILE A 109 9.79 6.29 -12.35
N TRP A 110 9.98 7.61 -12.25
CA TRP A 110 10.66 8.23 -11.12
C TRP A 110 9.94 7.94 -9.80
N LEU A 111 8.62 8.16 -9.75
CA LEU A 111 7.83 7.94 -8.54
C LEU A 111 7.87 6.47 -8.12
N SER A 112 7.70 5.55 -9.07
CA SER A 112 7.78 4.11 -8.80
C SER A 112 9.14 3.74 -8.24
N SER A 113 10.22 4.25 -8.83
CA SER A 113 11.59 3.97 -8.40
C SER A 113 11.89 4.56 -7.02
N ALA A 114 11.41 5.77 -6.74
CA ALA A 114 11.60 6.42 -5.45
C ALA A 114 10.87 5.67 -4.32
N LEU A 115 9.63 5.24 -4.58
CA LEU A 115 8.85 4.44 -3.65
C LEU A 115 9.50 3.07 -3.42
N LEU A 116 9.85 2.32 -4.47
CA LEU A 116 10.45 0.98 -4.33
C LEU A 116 11.86 0.99 -3.74
N SER A 117 12.73 1.86 -4.23
CA SER A 117 14.16 1.76 -3.93
C SER A 117 14.52 2.35 -2.56
N ILE A 118 13.85 3.42 -2.13
CA ILE A 118 14.22 4.15 -0.91
C ILE A 118 13.18 3.93 0.18
N THR A 119 11.89 4.01 -0.16
CA THR A 119 10.84 4.02 0.86
C THR A 119 10.70 2.67 1.55
N PHE A 120 10.72 1.55 0.82
CA PHE A 120 10.57 0.24 1.47
C PHE A 120 11.69 -0.07 2.47
N PRO A 121 13.00 -0.03 2.12
CA PRO A 121 14.07 -0.32 3.08
C PRO A 121 14.07 0.63 4.26
N PHE A 122 13.77 1.92 4.04
CA PHE A 122 13.75 2.92 5.09
C PHE A 122 12.58 2.71 6.07
N LEU A 123 11.38 2.39 5.57
CA LEU A 123 10.23 2.09 6.43
C LEU A 123 10.44 0.83 7.25
N ILE A 124 11.07 -0.20 6.68
CA ILE A 124 11.44 -1.42 7.42
C ILE A 124 12.49 -1.12 8.47
N PHE A 125 13.56 -0.37 8.13
CA PHE A 125 14.57 0.06 9.09
C PHE A 125 13.94 0.86 10.24
N LEU A 126 13.06 1.82 9.95
CA LEU A 126 12.37 2.60 10.98
C LEU A 126 11.44 1.72 11.84
N ALA A 127 10.70 0.80 11.22
CA ALA A 127 9.81 -0.11 11.94
C ALA A 127 10.59 -0.97 12.95
N ASP A 128 11.77 -1.45 12.54
CA ASP A 128 12.66 -2.28 13.35
C ASP A 128 13.42 -1.46 14.42
N TYR A 129 14.02 -0.33 14.02
CA TYR A 129 14.79 0.55 14.91
C TYR A 129 13.96 1.10 16.07
N PHE A 130 12.75 1.59 15.78
CA PHE A 130 11.86 2.11 16.83
C PHE A 130 11.19 1.01 17.65
N GLN A 131 11.49 -0.27 17.37
CA GLN A 131 10.86 -1.42 17.98
C GLN A 131 9.35 -1.19 18.18
N PHE A 132 8.65 -0.74 17.13
CA PHE A 132 7.19 -0.67 17.21
C PHE A 132 6.62 -2.05 17.60
N GLY A 133 7.37 -3.14 17.33
CA GLY A 133 7.12 -4.52 17.78
C GLY A 133 7.49 -4.88 19.21
N GLY A 134 8.38 -4.12 19.84
CA GLY A 134 8.83 -4.33 21.22
C GLY A 134 8.02 -3.54 22.25
N LEU A 135 7.62 -2.30 21.93
CA LEU A 135 6.94 -1.40 22.89
C LEU A 135 5.51 -1.82 23.26
N LEU A 136 4.87 -2.68 22.46
CA LEU A 136 3.56 -3.28 22.74
C LEU A 136 3.63 -4.79 23.01
N LYS A 137 4.83 -5.37 23.11
CA LYS A 137 5.00 -6.71 23.67
C LYS A 137 4.75 -6.60 25.17
N LYS A 138 3.47 -6.51 25.54
CA LYS A 138 3.04 -6.71 26.91
C LYS A 138 3.52 -8.10 27.29
N ASP A 139 4.45 -8.11 28.23
CA ASP A 139 4.96 -9.32 28.84
C ASP A 139 3.77 -10.14 29.34
N ASN A 140 3.46 -11.22 28.61
CA ASN A 140 2.51 -12.23 29.05
C ASN A 140 3.21 -13.28 29.92
N SER A 141 4.42 -13.02 30.40
CA SER A 141 5.07 -13.78 31.47
C SER A 141 4.65 -13.18 32.81
N GLN A 142 3.37 -13.35 33.16
CA GLN A 142 2.92 -13.57 34.53
C GLN A 142 1.39 -13.58 34.55
N LYS A 143 0.82 -14.79 34.48
CA LYS A 143 -0.25 -15.17 35.39
C LYS A 143 0.02 -16.59 35.90
N PRO A 144 -0.27 -16.83 37.18
CA PRO A 144 0.28 -17.93 37.99
C PRO A 144 -0.15 -19.32 37.51
#